data_AF-A0A922LMV7-F1
#
_entry.id   AF-A0A922LMV7-F1
#
_cell.length_a   1.000
_cell.length_b   1.000
_cell.length_c   1.000
_cell.angle_alpha   90.00
_cell.angle_beta   90.00
_cell.angle_gamma   90.00
#
_symmetry.space_group_name_H-M   'P 1'
#
loop_
_entity.id
_entity.type
_entity.pdbx_description
1 polymer ?
#
loop_
_entity_poly.entity_id
_entity_poly.type
_entity_poly.pdbx_seq_one_letter_code
_entity_poly.pdbx_strand_id
1 'polypeptide(L)'
;MVNEQLVTNIPLPNAEDPDLLDPNSDPEHPKVIVFEEVKAASELIKDGIIYTPCKKSQLSLEYNMDIYFKKEFLQVTGSFKERGARNALLQLTSEEAKRGVIACSAGNHALGLAYHGSLLKIPITIIMPVNSSLMKQERCKKYGGLVLLKGNSVFESKLYASKIAKLNNLFLINGYDHPHILSGQGTIGVEILEQVPDVDAIIVPVGGGGLLAGLCVAVKSIRPEVMIVGVESNRCPGFQEAMFAGKPVYTENRQSSADGMLR
;
A
#
# COMPACT_ATOMS: atom_id res chain seq x y z
N MET A 1 -14.16 -9.72 14.76
CA MET A 1 -14.65 -8.33 14.98
C MET A 1 -13.93 -7.73 16.17
N VAL A 2 -13.56 -6.45 16.09
CA VAL A 2 -12.91 -5.72 17.19
C VAL A 2 -13.88 -5.60 18.36
N ASN A 3 -13.42 -5.93 19.57
CA ASN A 3 -14.18 -5.64 20.78
C ASN A 3 -13.92 -4.20 21.22
N GLU A 4 -14.85 -3.28 20.95
CA GLU A 4 -14.71 -1.84 21.25
C GLU A 4 -14.36 -1.55 22.72
N GLN A 5 -14.83 -2.36 23.67
CA GLN A 5 -14.52 -2.23 25.10
C GLN A 5 -13.05 -2.54 25.41
N LEU A 6 -12.42 -3.46 24.67
CA LEU A 6 -10.99 -3.76 24.80
C LEU A 6 -10.09 -2.67 24.21
N VAL A 7 -10.66 -1.76 23.39
CA VAL A 7 -9.87 -0.74 22.68
C VAL A 7 -9.96 0.64 23.31
N THR A 8 -10.99 0.93 24.10
CA THR A 8 -11.28 2.31 24.52
C THR A 8 -10.14 2.93 25.34
N ASN A 9 -9.53 2.14 26.24
CA ASN A 9 -8.53 2.62 27.22
C ASN A 9 -7.12 2.03 27.03
N ILE A 10 -6.72 1.65 25.81
CA ILE A 10 -5.34 1.21 25.55
C ILE A 10 -4.40 2.43 25.72
N PRO A 11 -3.38 2.38 26.61
CA PRO A 11 -2.36 3.43 26.72
C PRO A 11 -1.50 3.46 25.45
N LEU A 12 -0.77 4.56 25.21
CA LEU A 12 0.17 4.63 24.10
C LEU A 12 1.17 3.47 24.19
N PRO A 13 1.24 2.57 23.18
CA PRO A 13 2.16 1.44 23.25
C PRO A 13 3.61 1.91 23.18
N ASN A 14 4.51 1.21 23.89
CA ASN A 14 5.94 1.43 23.76
C ASN A 14 6.39 0.99 22.36
N ALA A 15 7.14 1.85 21.65
CA ALA A 15 7.66 1.54 20.33
C ALA A 15 8.67 0.38 20.33
N GLU A 16 9.32 0.14 21.47
CA GLU A 16 10.30 -0.94 21.66
C GLU A 16 9.64 -2.25 22.13
N ASP A 17 8.31 -2.30 22.24
CA ASP A 17 7.59 -3.53 22.64
C ASP A 17 7.75 -4.59 21.53
N PRO A 18 8.52 -5.68 21.75
CA PRO A 18 8.77 -6.69 20.72
C PRO A 18 7.48 -7.39 20.28
N ASP A 19 6.44 -7.34 21.11
CA ASP A 19 5.12 -7.87 20.81
C ASP A 19 4.37 -7.11 19.71
N LEU A 20 4.85 -5.91 19.33
CA LEU A 20 4.27 -5.09 18.28
C LEU A 20 4.92 -5.27 16.91
N LEU A 21 5.96 -6.11 16.85
CA LEU A 21 6.67 -6.41 15.62
C LEU A 21 5.72 -7.09 14.63
N ASP A 22 5.62 -6.52 13.43
CA ASP A 22 4.95 -7.16 12.30
C ASP A 22 5.94 -8.13 11.65
N PRO A 23 5.70 -9.45 11.66
CA PRO A 23 6.61 -10.43 11.08
C PRO A 23 6.77 -10.28 9.56
N ASN A 24 5.88 -9.55 8.89
CA ASN A 24 5.99 -9.22 7.47
C ASN A 24 6.77 -7.92 7.20
N SER A 25 7.00 -7.10 8.24
CA SER A 25 7.73 -5.83 8.19
C SER A 25 8.92 -5.85 9.16
N ASP A 26 9.62 -6.98 9.27
CA ASP A 26 10.78 -7.14 10.16
C ASP A 26 12.08 -6.75 9.43
N PRO A 27 12.78 -5.66 9.84
CA PRO A 27 14.03 -5.24 9.22
C PRO A 27 15.16 -6.26 9.31
N GLU A 28 15.17 -7.11 10.34
CA GLU A 28 16.20 -8.15 10.52
C GLU A 28 15.92 -9.39 9.66
N HIS A 29 14.67 -9.58 9.23
CA HIS A 29 14.23 -10.71 8.42
C HIS A 29 13.37 -10.25 7.22
N PRO A 30 13.93 -9.44 6.31
CA PRO A 30 13.15 -8.83 5.23
C PRO A 30 12.55 -9.91 4.32
N LYS A 31 11.28 -9.73 3.98
CA LYS A 31 10.60 -10.60 3.02
C LYS A 31 10.82 -10.09 1.60
N VAL A 32 11.41 -10.93 0.76
CA VAL A 32 11.63 -10.63 -0.67
C VAL A 32 10.59 -11.38 -1.48
N ILE A 33 9.88 -10.66 -2.35
CA ILE A 33 8.92 -11.28 -3.28
C ILE A 33 9.61 -11.67 -4.60
N VAL A 34 9.05 -12.67 -5.27
CA VAL A 34 9.49 -13.14 -6.60
C VAL A 34 8.44 -12.90 -7.67
N PHE A 35 8.84 -13.03 -8.94
CA PHE A 35 7.95 -12.75 -10.07
C PHE A 35 6.72 -13.68 -10.11
N GLU A 36 6.87 -14.94 -9.71
CA GLU A 36 5.79 -15.91 -9.66
C GLU A 36 4.66 -15.45 -8.74
N GLU A 37 4.98 -14.78 -7.63
CA GLU A 37 3.99 -14.22 -6.72
C GLU A 37 3.25 -13.03 -7.33
N VAL A 38 3.94 -12.20 -8.12
CA VAL A 38 3.30 -11.12 -8.89
C VAL A 38 2.36 -11.69 -9.95
N LYS A 39 2.81 -12.73 -10.67
CA LYS A 39 2.00 -13.39 -11.70
C LYS A 39 0.75 -14.04 -11.08
N ALA A 40 0.92 -14.74 -9.95
CA ALA A 40 -0.19 -15.32 -9.20
C ALA A 40 -1.16 -14.23 -8.71
N ALA A 41 -0.64 -13.10 -8.21
CA ALA A 41 -1.46 -11.96 -7.81
C ALA A 41 -2.27 -11.41 -8.99
N SER A 42 -1.68 -11.31 -10.20
CA SER A 42 -2.38 -10.84 -11.41
C SER A 42 -3.59 -11.71 -11.74
N GLU A 43 -3.44 -13.03 -11.69
CA GLU A 43 -4.55 -13.96 -11.93
C GLU A 43 -5.60 -13.91 -10.81
N LEU A 44 -5.16 -13.79 -9.56
CA LEU A 44 -6.03 -13.82 -8.39
C LEU A 44 -6.94 -12.57 -8.31
N ILE A 45 -6.43 -11.40 -8.70
CA ILE A 45 -7.17 -10.14 -8.55
C ILE A 45 -8.00 -9.75 -9.78
N LYS A 46 -7.80 -10.41 -10.92
CA LYS A 46 -8.34 -9.99 -12.24
C LYS A 46 -9.83 -9.67 -12.25
N ASP A 47 -10.64 -10.44 -11.53
CA ASP A 47 -12.11 -10.31 -11.54
C ASP A 47 -12.64 -9.19 -10.62
N GLY A 48 -11.76 -8.50 -9.90
CA GLY A 48 -12.19 -7.35 -9.08
C GLY A 48 -11.20 -6.21 -9.03
N ILE A 49 -10.35 -6.10 -10.04
CA ILE A 49 -9.52 -4.93 -10.32
C ILE A 49 -9.80 -4.50 -11.75
N ILE A 50 -9.86 -3.18 -11.97
CA ILE A 50 -10.02 -2.66 -13.32
C ILE A 50 -8.68 -2.83 -14.06
N TYR A 51 -8.71 -3.44 -15.25
CA TYR A 51 -7.57 -3.38 -16.17
C TYR A 51 -7.43 -1.96 -16.70
N THR A 52 -6.63 -1.14 -16.02
CA THR A 52 -6.58 0.30 -16.31
C THR A 52 -5.86 0.57 -17.63
N PRO A 53 -6.30 1.59 -18.38
CA PRO A 53 -5.65 1.93 -19.63
C PRO A 53 -4.25 2.52 -19.42
N CYS A 54 -3.30 2.13 -20.28
CA CYS A 54 -2.01 2.75 -20.48
C CYS A 54 -1.99 3.50 -21.83
N LYS A 55 -2.60 4.69 -21.88
CA LYS A 55 -2.80 5.43 -23.14
C LYS A 55 -1.67 6.40 -23.42
N LYS A 56 -1.28 6.49 -24.70
CA LYS A 56 -0.38 7.52 -25.22
C LYS A 56 -0.95 8.92 -24.94
N SER A 57 -0.09 9.82 -24.49
CA SER A 57 -0.39 11.19 -24.10
C SER A 57 -0.23 12.13 -25.27
N GLN A 58 -1.00 13.22 -25.29
CA GLN A 58 -0.79 14.33 -26.22
C GLN A 58 0.56 15.02 -26.01
N LEU A 59 1.13 14.94 -24.80
CA LEU A 59 2.48 15.41 -24.50
C LEU A 59 3.55 14.74 -25.37
N SER A 60 3.24 13.60 -25.98
CA SER A 60 4.20 12.93 -26.85
C SER A 60 4.64 13.81 -28.03
N LEU A 61 3.73 14.65 -28.53
CA LEU A 61 4.02 15.59 -29.61
C LEU A 61 4.92 16.74 -29.13
N GLU A 62 4.69 17.23 -27.91
CA GLU A 62 5.42 18.36 -27.32
C GLU A 62 6.88 17.98 -27.03
N TYR A 63 7.11 16.79 -26.49
CA TYR A 63 8.45 16.33 -26.11
C TYR A 63 9.15 15.50 -27.18
N ASN A 64 8.52 15.28 -28.34
CA ASN A 64 9.01 14.41 -29.40
C ASN A 64 9.47 13.03 -28.85
N MET A 65 8.66 12.46 -27.96
CA MET A 65 8.92 11.22 -27.24
C MET A 65 7.59 10.52 -26.96
N ASP A 66 7.54 9.19 -27.02
CA ASP A 66 6.30 8.47 -26.76
C ASP A 66 6.02 8.37 -25.26
N ILE A 67 5.06 9.18 -24.79
CA ILE A 67 4.70 9.26 -23.37
C ILE A 67 3.36 8.56 -23.15
N TYR A 68 3.32 7.61 -22.22
CA TYR A 68 2.11 6.87 -21.86
C TYR A 68 1.73 7.11 -20.40
N PHE A 69 0.43 7.10 -20.11
CA PHE A 69 -0.09 7.19 -18.75
C PHE A 69 -0.84 5.93 -18.37
N LYS A 70 -0.29 5.18 -17.41
CA LYS A 70 -0.99 4.09 -16.72
C LYS A 70 -1.96 4.67 -15.68
N LYS A 71 -3.26 4.67 -15.99
CA LYS A 71 -4.28 5.48 -15.27
C LYS A 71 -4.85 4.76 -14.04
N GLU A 72 -4.00 4.49 -13.05
CA GLU A 72 -4.43 3.85 -11.79
C GLU A 72 -5.40 4.68 -10.94
N PHE A 73 -5.54 5.97 -11.22
CA PHE A 73 -6.60 6.80 -10.62
C PHE A 73 -8.01 6.45 -11.10
N LEU A 74 -8.15 5.59 -12.13
CA LEU A 74 -9.42 5.06 -12.60
C LEU A 74 -9.88 3.80 -11.85
N GLN A 75 -9.09 3.28 -10.91
CA GLN A 75 -9.58 2.29 -9.95
C GLN A 75 -10.72 2.88 -9.10
N VAL A 76 -11.58 2.05 -8.52
CA VAL A 76 -12.86 2.49 -7.89
C VAL A 76 -12.64 3.44 -6.71
N THR A 77 -11.62 3.19 -5.91
CA THR A 77 -11.19 4.01 -4.77
C THR A 77 -10.31 5.19 -5.20
N GLY A 78 -9.89 5.22 -6.46
CA GLY A 78 -9.11 6.29 -7.08
C GLY A 78 -7.59 6.08 -7.01
N SER A 79 -7.10 4.85 -6.78
CA SER A 79 -5.66 4.59 -6.76
C SER A 79 -5.29 3.12 -6.96
N PHE A 80 -4.01 2.87 -7.22
CA PHE A 80 -3.44 1.53 -7.32
C PHE A 80 -3.56 0.66 -6.07
N LYS A 81 -3.82 1.24 -4.90
CA LYS A 81 -3.78 0.51 -3.62
C LYS A 81 -4.79 -0.64 -3.55
N GLU A 82 -5.83 -0.60 -4.38
CA GLU A 82 -6.78 -1.70 -4.57
C GLU A 82 -6.11 -3.03 -4.92
N ARG A 83 -5.07 -3.01 -5.76
CA ARG A 83 -4.42 -4.24 -6.23
C ARG A 83 -3.78 -5.03 -5.10
N GLY A 84 -2.90 -4.36 -4.34
CA GLY A 84 -2.33 -4.94 -3.13
C GLY A 84 -3.39 -5.30 -2.09
N ALA A 85 -4.35 -4.41 -1.82
CA ALA A 85 -5.40 -4.66 -0.83
C ALA A 85 -6.21 -5.91 -1.17
N ARG A 86 -6.70 -6.03 -2.40
CA ARG A 86 -7.45 -7.20 -2.86
C ARG A 86 -6.60 -8.47 -2.81
N ASN A 87 -5.35 -8.41 -3.28
CA ASN A 87 -4.45 -9.55 -3.26
C ASN A 87 -4.22 -10.07 -1.83
N ALA A 88 -3.92 -9.16 -0.90
CA ALA A 88 -3.69 -9.52 0.50
C ALA A 88 -4.94 -10.11 1.16
N LEU A 89 -6.13 -9.56 0.87
CA LEU A 89 -7.39 -10.09 1.42
C LEU A 89 -7.75 -11.47 0.86
N LEU A 90 -7.48 -11.73 -0.42
CA LEU A 90 -7.75 -13.03 -1.06
C LEU A 90 -6.79 -14.14 -0.63
N GLN A 91 -5.62 -13.77 -0.08
CA GLN A 91 -4.64 -14.73 0.44
C GLN A 91 -4.82 -15.07 1.92
N LEU A 92 -5.78 -14.43 2.61
CA LEU A 92 -6.10 -14.79 3.98
C LEU A 92 -6.66 -16.21 4.05
N THR A 93 -6.26 -16.94 5.09
CA THR A 93 -6.95 -18.16 5.48
C THR A 93 -8.39 -17.84 5.90
N SER A 94 -9.27 -18.84 5.87
CA SER A 94 -10.66 -18.65 6.31
C SER A 94 -10.76 -18.17 7.76
N GLU A 95 -9.83 -18.58 8.63
CA GLU A 95 -9.80 -18.14 10.03
C GLU A 95 -9.29 -16.71 10.19
N GLU A 96 -8.30 -16.28 9.41
CA GLU A 96 -7.87 -14.86 9.38
C GLU A 96 -8.98 -13.95 8.84
N ALA A 97 -9.63 -14.35 7.75
CA ALA A 97 -10.74 -13.61 7.15
C ALA A 97 -11.92 -13.46 8.12
N LYS A 98 -12.27 -14.51 8.89
CA LYS A 98 -13.32 -14.44 9.93
C LYS A 98 -12.94 -13.52 11.08
N ARG A 99 -11.69 -13.57 11.55
CA ARG A 99 -11.20 -12.71 12.65
C ARG A 99 -11.28 -11.23 12.25
N GLY A 100 -10.88 -10.95 11.02
CA GLY A 100 -10.86 -9.63 10.40
C GLY A 100 -9.46 -9.04 10.33
N VAL A 101 -9.35 -7.97 9.56
CA VAL A 101 -8.11 -7.28 9.25
C VAL A 101 -8.04 -5.95 9.96
N ILE A 102 -6.84 -5.54 10.33
CA ILE A 102 -6.54 -4.20 10.83
C ILE A 102 -5.40 -3.56 10.04
N ALA A 103 -5.49 -2.25 9.81
CA ALA A 103 -4.42 -1.47 9.20
C ALA A 103 -4.36 -0.05 9.77
N CYS A 104 -3.18 0.58 9.73
CA CYS A 104 -3.03 2.01 10.00
C CYS A 104 -2.87 2.77 8.68
N SER A 105 -3.88 3.55 8.30
CA SER A 105 -3.78 4.48 7.17
C SER A 105 -4.92 5.49 7.16
N ALA A 106 -4.59 6.77 6.94
CA ALA A 106 -5.57 7.82 6.64
C ALA A 106 -5.62 8.14 5.13
N GLY A 107 -5.43 7.17 4.24
CA GLY A 107 -5.33 7.43 2.80
C GLY A 107 -5.72 6.25 1.93
N ASN A 108 -5.17 6.20 0.73
CA ASN A 108 -5.53 5.24 -0.33
C ASN A 108 -5.52 3.76 0.11
N HIS A 109 -4.62 3.37 1.01
CA HIS A 109 -4.58 1.99 1.53
C HIS A 109 -5.85 1.63 2.34
N ALA A 110 -6.31 2.55 3.19
CA ALA A 110 -7.53 2.34 3.96
C ALA A 110 -8.76 2.24 3.06
N LEU A 111 -8.82 3.03 1.98
CA LEU A 111 -9.92 2.98 1.03
C LEU A 111 -9.92 1.65 0.26
N GLY A 112 -8.76 1.21 -0.24
CA GLY A 112 -8.61 -0.07 -0.93
C GLY A 112 -9.01 -1.26 -0.05
N LEU A 113 -8.53 -1.30 1.20
CA LEU A 113 -8.91 -2.35 2.14
C LEU A 113 -10.40 -2.32 2.49
N ALA A 114 -10.96 -1.16 2.83
CA ALA A 114 -12.37 -1.05 3.18
C ALA A 114 -13.27 -1.51 2.02
N TYR A 115 -13.00 -1.01 0.81
CA TYR A 115 -13.78 -1.35 -0.37
C TYR A 115 -13.75 -2.85 -0.70
N HIS A 116 -12.55 -3.44 -0.81
CA HIS A 116 -12.45 -4.87 -1.11
C HIS A 116 -12.86 -5.77 0.06
N GLY A 117 -12.63 -5.34 1.30
CA GLY A 117 -13.12 -6.05 2.49
C GLY A 117 -14.63 -6.16 2.51
N SER A 118 -15.34 -5.09 2.16
CA SER A 118 -16.80 -5.10 2.03
C SER A 118 -17.27 -6.07 0.93
N LEU A 119 -16.65 -6.03 -0.26
CA LEU A 119 -16.97 -6.96 -1.35
C LEU A 119 -16.73 -8.44 -0.97
N LEU A 120 -15.65 -8.71 -0.23
CA LEU A 120 -15.25 -10.05 0.20
C LEU A 120 -15.89 -10.46 1.54
N LYS A 121 -16.70 -9.59 2.16
CA LYS A 121 -17.32 -9.79 3.48
C LYS A 121 -16.31 -10.05 4.60
N ILE A 122 -15.14 -9.42 4.52
CA ILE A 122 -14.07 -9.48 5.52
C ILE A 122 -14.15 -8.21 6.39
N PRO A 123 -14.27 -8.32 7.73
CA PRO A 123 -14.30 -7.16 8.60
C PRO A 123 -12.97 -6.39 8.53
N ILE A 124 -13.04 -5.09 8.24
CA ILE A 124 -11.86 -4.21 8.14
C ILE A 124 -11.90 -3.16 9.24
N THR A 125 -10.81 -3.07 10.00
CA THR A 125 -10.58 -2.03 11.00
C THR A 125 -9.44 -1.13 10.55
N ILE A 126 -9.68 0.18 10.51
CA ILE A 126 -8.69 1.17 10.14
C ILE A 126 -8.40 2.08 11.33
N ILE A 127 -7.14 2.10 11.75
CA ILE A 127 -6.65 3.07 12.71
C ILE A 127 -6.19 4.32 11.96
N MET A 128 -6.69 5.48 12.38
CA MET A 128 -6.28 6.79 11.87
C MET A 128 -5.89 7.71 13.02
N PRO A 129 -4.97 8.67 12.81
CA PRO A 129 -4.69 9.72 13.79
C PRO A 129 -5.93 10.53 14.14
N VAL A 130 -6.01 11.04 15.37
CA VAL A 130 -7.16 11.84 15.86
C VAL A 130 -7.41 13.11 15.06
N ASN A 131 -6.38 13.66 14.42
CA ASN A 131 -6.45 14.84 13.57
C ASN A 131 -6.72 14.52 12.09
N SER A 132 -7.07 13.28 11.74
CA SER A 132 -7.38 12.89 10.36
C SER A 132 -8.63 13.60 9.84
N SER A 133 -8.59 14.13 8.61
CA SER A 133 -9.72 14.87 8.03
C SER A 133 -11.01 14.03 8.01
N LEU A 134 -12.15 14.64 8.36
CA LEU A 134 -13.46 13.98 8.35
C LEU A 134 -13.79 13.33 6.99
N MET A 135 -13.44 13.99 5.88
CA MET A 135 -13.67 13.44 4.54
C MET A 135 -13.04 12.05 4.34
N LYS A 136 -11.81 11.85 4.84
CA LYS A 136 -11.09 10.57 4.75
C LYS A 136 -11.73 9.50 5.62
N GLN A 137 -12.19 9.88 6.81
CA GLN A 137 -12.90 8.99 7.73
C GLN A 137 -14.24 8.52 7.11
N GLU A 138 -15.06 9.46 6.63
CA GLU A 138 -16.37 9.17 6.07
C GLU A 138 -16.28 8.34 4.78
N ARG A 139 -15.29 8.60 3.91
CA ARG A 139 -15.05 7.74 2.73
C ARG A 139 -14.73 6.30 3.12
N CYS A 140 -13.93 6.09 4.16
CA CYS A 140 -13.60 4.74 4.62
C CYS A 140 -14.82 4.03 5.24
N LYS A 141 -15.59 4.73 6.09
CA LYS A 141 -16.85 4.22 6.65
C LYS A 141 -17.88 3.88 5.57
N LYS A 142 -18.01 4.73 4.53
CA LYS A 142 -18.91 4.48 3.39
C LYS A 142 -18.56 3.20 2.65
N TYR A 143 -17.30 2.81 2.59
CA TYR A 143 -16.86 1.53 2.03
C TYR A 143 -16.97 0.35 3.00
N GLY A 144 -17.49 0.54 4.22
CA GLY A 144 -17.70 -0.53 5.19
C GLY A 144 -16.55 -0.77 6.16
N GLY A 145 -15.54 0.11 6.18
CA GLY A 145 -14.45 0.04 7.16
C GLY A 145 -14.88 0.60 8.52
N LEU A 146 -14.53 -0.10 9.61
CA LEU A 146 -14.61 0.44 10.97
C LEU A 146 -13.41 1.37 11.20
N VAL A 147 -13.66 2.67 11.39
CA VAL A 147 -12.61 3.66 11.63
C VAL A 147 -12.47 3.93 13.13
N LEU A 148 -11.27 3.72 13.67
CA LEU A 148 -10.91 4.05 15.04
C LEU A 148 -9.86 5.16 15.04
N LEU A 149 -10.14 6.26 15.75
CA LEU A 149 -9.23 7.38 15.87
C LEU A 149 -8.33 7.21 17.10
N LYS A 150 -7.05 6.90 16.89
CA LYS A 150 -6.06 6.75 17.97
C LYS A 150 -4.68 7.21 17.53
N GLY A 151 -3.99 7.90 18.45
CA GLY A 151 -2.67 8.48 18.24
C GLY A 151 -2.73 9.90 17.65
N ASN A 152 -1.75 10.71 18.01
CA ASN A 152 -1.58 12.10 17.55
C ASN A 152 -0.79 12.18 16.23
N SER A 153 -0.16 11.08 15.83
CA SER A 153 0.64 10.97 14.61
C SER A 153 0.40 9.61 13.93
N VAL A 154 0.77 9.50 12.66
CA VAL A 154 0.74 8.23 11.93
C VAL A 154 1.61 7.17 12.61
N PHE A 155 2.73 7.58 13.20
CA PHE A 155 3.60 6.68 13.97
C PHE A 155 2.87 6.09 15.18
N GLU A 156 2.25 6.93 16.02
CA GLU A 156 1.48 6.44 17.17
C GLU A 156 0.29 5.56 16.73
N SER A 157 -0.42 5.95 15.66
CA SER A 157 -1.51 5.14 15.10
C SER A 157 -1.06 3.75 14.63
N LYS A 158 0.16 3.62 14.10
CA LYS A 158 0.76 2.31 13.75
C LYS A 158 0.97 1.46 15.00
N LEU A 159 1.53 2.03 16.07
CA LEU A 159 1.71 1.33 17.34
C LEU A 159 0.38 0.84 17.91
N TYR A 160 -0.65 1.69 17.90
CA TYR A 160 -2.00 1.28 18.28
C TYR A 160 -2.54 0.17 17.39
N ALA A 161 -2.37 0.24 16.07
CA ALA A 161 -2.81 -0.81 15.15
C ALA A 161 -2.16 -2.16 15.48
N SER A 162 -0.84 -2.19 15.70
CA SER A 162 -0.13 -3.42 16.12
C SER A 162 -0.64 -3.95 17.46
N LYS A 163 -0.84 -3.08 18.46
CA LYS A 163 -1.33 -3.51 19.79
C LYS A 163 -2.75 -4.10 19.71
N ILE A 164 -3.63 -3.43 18.98
CA ILE A 164 -5.03 -3.84 18.81
C ILE A 164 -5.10 -5.13 17.99
N ALA A 165 -4.25 -5.26 16.95
CA ALA A 165 -4.11 -6.48 16.18
C ALA A 165 -3.83 -7.67 17.08
N LYS A 166 -2.81 -7.54 17.95
CA LYS A 166 -2.43 -8.60 18.88
C LYS A 166 -3.54 -8.91 19.89
N LEU A 167 -4.12 -7.90 20.53
CA LEU A 167 -5.16 -8.09 21.56
C LEU A 167 -6.44 -8.73 21.03
N ASN A 168 -6.83 -8.41 19.80
CA ASN A 168 -8.06 -8.92 19.17
C ASN A 168 -7.80 -10.06 18.17
N ASN A 169 -6.54 -10.51 18.07
CA ASN A 169 -6.10 -11.53 17.14
C ASN A 169 -6.47 -11.22 15.68
N LEU A 170 -6.36 -9.96 15.26
CA LEU A 170 -6.65 -9.49 13.90
C LEU A 170 -5.42 -9.60 13.01
N PHE A 171 -5.64 -9.80 11.72
CA PHE A 171 -4.54 -9.82 10.75
C PHE A 171 -4.11 -8.39 10.40
N LEU A 172 -2.87 -8.02 10.71
CA LEU A 172 -2.32 -6.71 10.40
C LEU A 172 -1.85 -6.65 8.94
N ILE A 173 -2.34 -5.67 8.17
CA ILE A 173 -1.87 -5.44 6.79
C ILE A 173 -1.20 -4.08 6.68
N ASN A 174 0.14 -4.09 6.64
CA ASN A 174 0.94 -2.92 6.29
C ASN A 174 0.66 -2.52 4.84
N GLY A 175 0.49 -1.21 4.58
CA GLY A 175 0.10 -0.71 3.26
C GLY A 175 1.20 -0.60 2.22
N TYR A 176 2.43 -0.97 2.54
CA TYR A 176 3.54 -0.95 1.58
C TYR A 176 4.62 -1.97 1.88
N ASP A 177 4.82 -2.37 3.13
CA ASP A 177 5.83 -3.34 3.54
C ASP A 177 5.15 -4.67 3.91
N HIS A 178 4.61 -5.37 2.92
CA HIS A 178 3.93 -6.65 3.11
C HIS A 178 3.96 -7.44 1.79
N PRO A 179 4.42 -8.70 1.75
CA PRO A 179 4.60 -9.46 0.50
C PRO A 179 3.39 -9.47 -0.44
N HIS A 180 2.19 -9.72 0.10
CA HIS A 180 0.95 -9.68 -0.70
C HIS A 180 0.59 -8.26 -1.20
N ILE A 181 0.93 -7.21 -0.46
CA ILE A 181 0.77 -5.84 -0.97
C ILE A 181 1.73 -5.61 -2.13
N LEU A 182 3.03 -5.91 -1.96
CA LEU A 182 4.04 -5.70 -3.01
C LEU A 182 3.68 -6.46 -4.29
N SER A 183 3.38 -7.76 -4.17
CA SER A 183 3.04 -8.61 -5.33
C SER A 183 1.78 -8.12 -6.04
N GLY A 184 0.77 -7.67 -5.29
CA GLY A 184 -0.43 -7.06 -5.87
C GLY A 184 -0.11 -5.76 -6.62
N GLN A 185 0.73 -4.88 -6.06
CA GLN A 185 1.12 -3.65 -6.77
C GLN A 185 1.96 -3.95 -8.03
N GLY A 186 2.77 -5.01 -8.00
CA GLY A 186 3.60 -5.44 -9.12
C GLY A 186 2.82 -5.82 -10.38
N THR A 187 1.53 -6.18 -10.24
CA THR A 187 0.65 -6.46 -11.38
C THR A 187 0.56 -5.28 -12.36
N ILE A 188 0.76 -4.04 -11.87
CA ILE A 188 0.84 -2.86 -12.74
C ILE A 188 1.97 -2.98 -13.76
N GLY A 189 3.13 -3.50 -13.35
CA GLY A 189 4.26 -3.70 -14.24
C GLY A 189 3.95 -4.69 -15.36
N VAL A 190 3.24 -5.77 -15.04
CA VAL A 190 2.76 -6.75 -16.04
C VAL A 190 1.85 -6.06 -17.04
N GLU A 191 0.82 -5.34 -16.57
CA GLU A 191 -0.13 -4.67 -17.46
C GLU A 191 0.49 -3.53 -18.29
N ILE A 192 1.53 -2.86 -17.79
CA ILE A 192 2.27 -1.85 -18.57
C ILE A 192 2.98 -2.53 -19.73
N LEU A 193 3.71 -3.62 -19.48
CA LEU A 193 4.46 -4.34 -20.52
C LEU A 193 3.55 -5.04 -21.54
N GLU A 194 2.33 -5.41 -21.16
CA GLU A 194 1.33 -5.90 -22.11
C GLU A 194 0.79 -4.79 -23.03
N GLN A 195 0.55 -3.59 -22.48
CA GLN A 195 -0.08 -2.48 -23.22
C GLN A 195 0.92 -1.63 -24.00
N VAL A 196 2.18 -1.57 -23.56
CA VAL A 196 3.28 -0.85 -24.20
C VAL A 196 4.51 -1.77 -24.22
N PRO A 197 4.53 -2.77 -25.13
CA PRO A 197 5.54 -3.81 -25.12
C PRO A 197 6.96 -3.28 -25.31
N ASP A 198 7.13 -2.15 -25.99
CA ASP A 198 8.38 -1.49 -26.37
C ASP A 198 8.77 -0.33 -25.44
N VAL A 199 8.22 -0.26 -24.23
CA VAL A 199 8.56 0.81 -23.26
C VAL A 199 10.05 0.82 -22.91
N ASP A 200 10.69 1.99 -23.00
CA ASP A 200 12.11 2.15 -22.64
C ASP A 200 12.32 2.45 -21.14
N ALA A 201 11.39 3.21 -20.55
CA ALA A 201 11.48 3.67 -19.17
C ALA A 201 10.11 3.81 -18.49
N ILE A 202 10.05 3.55 -17.19
CA ILE A 202 8.86 3.71 -16.35
C ILE A 202 9.19 4.66 -15.20
N ILE A 203 8.42 5.75 -15.10
CA ILE A 203 8.50 6.73 -14.00
C ILE A 203 7.43 6.37 -12.97
N VAL A 204 7.82 6.20 -11.71
CA VAL A 204 6.92 5.71 -10.65
C VAL A 204 7.05 6.55 -9.37
N PRO A 205 5.95 6.99 -8.75
CA PRO A 205 6.00 7.72 -7.49
C PRO A 205 6.42 6.79 -6.35
N VAL A 206 7.25 7.31 -5.44
CA VAL A 206 7.78 6.61 -4.28
C VAL A 206 7.30 7.30 -3.00
N GLY A 207 6.76 6.49 -2.09
CA GLY A 207 6.58 6.81 -0.68
C GLY A 207 7.27 5.72 0.13
N GLY A 208 6.50 4.84 0.78
CA GLY A 208 7.06 3.65 1.45
C GLY A 208 7.58 2.53 0.53
N GLY A 209 7.94 2.81 -0.73
CA GLY A 209 8.58 1.85 -1.63
C GLY A 209 7.73 0.72 -2.23
N GLY A 210 6.59 0.32 -1.63
CA GLY A 210 5.87 -0.90 -2.05
C GLY A 210 5.39 -0.96 -3.52
N LEU A 211 5.02 0.18 -4.13
CA LEU A 211 4.69 0.21 -5.57
C LEU A 211 5.95 0.01 -6.42
N LEU A 212 7.02 0.74 -6.12
CA LEU A 212 8.30 0.64 -6.81
C LEU A 212 8.86 -0.78 -6.71
N ALA A 213 8.87 -1.38 -5.52
CA ALA A 213 9.39 -2.72 -5.29
C ALA A 213 8.65 -3.79 -6.12
N GLY A 214 7.30 -3.80 -6.04
CA GLY A 214 6.48 -4.72 -6.84
C GLY A 214 6.68 -4.53 -8.34
N LEU A 215 6.72 -3.27 -8.80
CA LEU A 215 6.93 -2.94 -10.20
C LEU A 215 8.32 -3.36 -10.69
N CYS A 216 9.37 -3.17 -9.89
CA CYS A 216 10.72 -3.64 -10.19
C CYS A 216 10.76 -5.16 -10.38
N VAL A 217 10.15 -5.92 -9.48
CA VAL A 217 10.12 -7.40 -9.57
C VAL A 217 9.42 -7.84 -10.85
N ALA A 218 8.28 -7.24 -11.17
CA ALA A 218 7.54 -7.54 -12.40
C ALA A 218 8.33 -7.20 -13.66
N VAL A 219 8.75 -5.94 -13.78
CA VAL A 219 9.34 -5.39 -14.99
C VAL A 219 10.72 -5.98 -15.24
N LYS A 220 11.58 -6.05 -14.21
CA LYS A 220 12.94 -6.57 -14.38
C LYS A 220 12.99 -8.06 -14.68
N SER A 221 11.98 -8.83 -14.28
CA SER A 221 11.89 -10.25 -14.61
C SER A 221 11.46 -10.51 -16.05
N ILE A 222 10.65 -9.62 -16.63
CA ILE A 222 10.14 -9.74 -18.01
C ILE A 222 11.05 -9.03 -19.01
N ARG A 223 11.45 -7.79 -18.70
CA ARG A 223 12.26 -6.89 -19.54
C ARG A 223 13.34 -6.18 -18.69
N PRO A 224 14.48 -6.85 -18.40
CA PRO A 224 15.51 -6.34 -17.49
C PRO A 224 16.14 -5.01 -17.92
N GLU A 225 16.13 -4.71 -19.22
CA GLU A 225 16.69 -3.50 -19.81
C GLU A 225 15.84 -2.23 -19.57
N VAL A 226 14.53 -2.37 -19.27
CA VAL A 226 13.63 -1.22 -19.05
C VAL A 226 14.09 -0.43 -17.85
N MET A 227 14.31 0.88 -18.01
CA MET A 227 14.71 1.75 -16.92
C MET A 227 13.54 2.02 -15.97
N ILE A 228 13.77 2.00 -14.66
CA ILE A 228 12.74 2.35 -13.67
C ILE A 228 13.27 3.54 -12.86
N VAL A 229 12.51 4.63 -12.87
CA VAL A 229 12.86 5.88 -12.20
C VAL A 229 11.85 6.15 -11.09
N GLY A 230 12.29 5.99 -9.84
CA GLY A 230 11.53 6.40 -8.66
C GLY A 230 11.54 7.90 -8.50
N VAL A 231 10.37 8.51 -8.28
CA VAL A 231 10.21 9.94 -8.02
C VAL A 231 9.62 10.14 -6.64
N GLU A 232 10.26 10.94 -5.81
CA GLU A 232 9.77 11.29 -4.48
C GLU A 232 9.68 12.81 -4.27
N SER A 233 9.04 13.22 -3.17
CA SER A 233 8.93 14.63 -2.80
C SER A 233 10.20 15.08 -2.09
N ASN A 234 10.80 16.20 -2.51
CA ASN A 234 11.96 16.79 -1.82
C ASN A 234 11.68 17.19 -0.34
N ARG A 235 10.40 17.23 0.07
CA ARG A 235 9.96 17.46 1.45
C ARG A 235 10.04 16.20 2.34
N CYS A 236 10.22 15.03 1.74
CA CYS A 236 10.36 13.74 2.42
C CYS A 236 11.18 12.80 1.51
N PRO A 237 12.50 13.03 1.36
CA PRO A 237 13.37 12.28 0.45
C PRO A 237 13.82 10.93 1.06
N GLY A 238 12.90 10.19 1.66
CA GLY A 238 13.23 8.99 2.46
C GLY A 238 13.90 7.89 1.63
N PHE A 239 13.50 7.73 0.36
CA PHE A 239 14.05 6.69 -0.50
C PHE A 239 15.44 7.04 -1.01
N GLN A 240 15.66 8.28 -1.46
CA GLN A 240 16.96 8.76 -1.92
C GLN A 240 18.01 8.69 -0.81
N GLU A 241 17.66 9.17 0.39
CA GLU A 241 18.57 9.11 1.53
C GLU A 241 18.89 7.66 1.93
N ALA A 242 17.90 6.76 1.87
CA ALA A 242 18.14 5.33 2.13
C ALA A 242 19.05 4.69 1.07
N MET A 243 18.89 5.08 -0.20
CA MET A 243 19.75 4.62 -1.30
C MET A 243 21.20 5.10 -1.12
N PHE A 244 21.41 6.35 -0.70
CA PHE A 244 22.76 6.86 -0.42
C PHE A 244 23.39 6.21 0.81
N ALA A 245 22.61 5.94 1.86
CA ALA A 245 23.08 5.32 3.08
C ALA A 245 23.26 3.79 2.96
N GLY A 246 22.69 3.16 1.92
CA GLY A 246 22.66 1.70 1.75
C GLY A 246 21.77 0.96 2.78
N LYS A 247 20.92 1.70 3.51
CA LYS A 247 20.02 1.17 4.55
C LYS A 247 18.85 2.12 4.80
N PRO A 248 17.72 1.66 5.36
CA PRO A 248 16.64 2.55 5.79
C PRO A 248 17.14 3.63 6.75
N VAL A 249 16.73 4.88 6.50
CA VAL A 249 17.06 6.03 7.35
C VAL A 249 15.80 6.81 7.66
N TYR A 250 15.73 7.40 8.85
CA TYR A 250 14.65 8.29 9.20
C TYR A 250 14.89 9.66 8.58
N THR A 251 13.91 10.15 7.81
CA THR A 251 13.89 11.52 7.32
C THR A 251 12.72 12.29 7.92
N GLU A 252 12.95 13.53 8.31
CA GLU A 252 11.89 14.41 8.80
C GLU A 252 10.83 14.63 7.69
N ASN A 253 9.57 14.44 8.05
CA ASN A 253 8.46 14.61 7.14
C ASN A 253 7.93 16.04 7.19
N ARG A 254 8.09 16.79 6.09
CA ARG A 254 7.56 18.16 5.96
C ARG A 254 6.28 18.15 5.12
N GLN A 255 5.36 19.06 5.45
CA GLN A 255 4.10 19.20 4.72
C GLN A 255 4.34 19.34 3.21
N SER A 256 3.59 18.55 2.43
CA SER A 256 3.62 18.53 0.97
C SER A 256 2.21 18.32 0.43
N SER A 257 1.93 18.84 -0.77
CA SER A 257 0.70 18.52 -1.51
C SER A 257 0.65 17.06 -1.96
N ALA A 258 1.80 16.39 -2.02
CA ALA A 258 1.93 14.96 -2.31
C ALA A 258 1.76 14.10 -1.04
N ASP A 259 0.61 14.21 -0.37
CA ASP A 259 0.35 13.58 0.94
C ASP A 259 0.54 12.04 0.94
N GLY A 260 0.23 11.38 -0.18
CA GLY A 260 0.41 9.95 -0.37
C GLY A 260 1.87 9.46 -0.39
N MET A 261 2.83 10.37 -0.57
CA MET A 261 4.27 10.07 -0.71
C MET A 261 5.05 10.33 0.59
N LEU A 262 4.41 10.87 1.62
CA LEU A 262 5.03 11.24 2.89
C LEU A 262 5.02 10.07 3.88
N ARG A 263 5.89 9.06 3.71
CA ARG A 263 5.88 7.82 4.53
C ARG A 263 7.25 7.29 4.91
#